data_AF-A0A7S1C5H7-F1
#
_entry.id   AF-A0A7S1C5H7-F1
#
_cell.length_a   1.000
_cell.length_b   1.000
_cell.length_c   1.000
_cell.angle_alpha   90.00
_cell.angle_beta   90.00
_cell.angle_gamma   90.00
#
_symmetry.space_group_name_H-M   'P 1'
#
loop_
_entity.id
_entity.type
_entity.pdbx_description
1 polymer ?
#
loop_
_entity_poly.entity_id
_entity_poly.type
_entity_poly.pdbx_seq_one_letter_code
_entity_poly.pdbx_strand_id
1 'polypeptide(L)'
;DGGRVRQRSVSRDFQGLPPEVAALMKSAAGMEEDEELTLQQRIWALVDDPGSSQWAQIIAVWVMALIGLSCTTFVLETLPQFHRQQSGVWDAIETFCIINFTLEYVTRLVTCPEKIPFLKGVLNIIDLVAIAPWYIELALSEPGDDSGSSAVFRVVRLVRVFRVFKISRYLSWVKIFASAMYQSAQPLGMLLFIMAIGTIVFSSAIFYAERGTWSDAEEVWLRDDGTASPYQSIPASFWWCIITMTTVGYGDDYPVTVTGKLIAAVTSLCGILVLAIPITVISTNFNEEYMKLKKQRETVRARMMLLKQHFKQQKSGLAAINDEIQDLVSRNTRDMMAEMSDLVEMSREELTAEIQELVRIAYTRRQKMLAEAALSEAAGGPRRPGGGV
;
A
#
# COMPACT_ATOMS: atom_id res chain seq x y z
N ASP A 1 -0.52 -20.57 -3.65
CA ASP A 1 -1.75 -19.76 -3.46
C ASP A 1 -1.50 -18.28 -3.05
N GLY A 2 -0.31 -17.71 -3.31
CA GLY A 2 0.02 -16.32 -2.93
C GLY A 2 -0.41 -15.23 -3.92
N GLY A 3 -0.93 -15.62 -5.10
CA GLY A 3 -1.39 -14.68 -6.13
C GLY A 3 -2.67 -13.93 -5.75
N ARG A 4 -3.57 -14.58 -5.01
CA ARG A 4 -4.91 -14.06 -4.65
C ARG A 4 -4.87 -12.90 -3.65
N VAL A 5 -3.89 -12.86 -2.75
CA VAL A 5 -3.73 -11.75 -1.79
C VAL A 5 -3.22 -10.49 -2.50
N ARG A 6 -2.33 -10.66 -3.48
CA ARG A 6 -1.80 -9.56 -4.32
C ARG A 6 -2.87 -8.93 -5.22
N GLN A 7 -3.89 -9.70 -5.61
CA GLN A 7 -5.06 -9.20 -6.34
C GLN A 7 -5.92 -8.21 -5.51
N ARG A 8 -5.85 -8.24 -4.17
CA ARG A 8 -6.63 -7.33 -3.31
C ARG A 8 -5.98 -5.97 -3.01
N SER A 9 -4.67 -5.79 -3.14
CA SER A 9 -4.08 -4.43 -3.12
C SER A 9 -4.61 -3.61 -4.31
N VAL A 10 -4.83 -4.27 -5.44
CA VAL A 10 -5.53 -3.74 -6.62
C VAL A 10 -7.05 -3.66 -6.41
N SER A 11 -7.66 -4.46 -5.52
CA SER A 11 -9.09 -4.31 -5.19
C SER A 11 -9.43 -3.05 -4.37
N ARG A 12 -8.47 -2.46 -3.64
CA ARG A 12 -8.73 -1.20 -2.90
C ARG A 12 -8.93 -0.01 -3.83
N ASP A 13 -8.34 -0.06 -5.02
CA ASP A 13 -8.65 0.87 -6.10
C ASP A 13 -10.15 0.80 -6.49
N PHE A 14 -10.83 -0.34 -6.23
CA PHE A 14 -12.25 -0.51 -6.52
C PHE A 14 -13.20 -0.20 -5.36
N GLN A 15 -12.70 0.21 -4.18
CA GLN A 15 -13.54 0.60 -3.04
C GLN A 15 -14.28 1.91 -3.36
N GLY A 16 -15.61 1.83 -3.49
CA GLY A 16 -16.50 2.95 -3.82
C GLY A 16 -17.24 2.84 -5.15
N LEU A 17 -17.04 1.75 -5.90
CA LEU A 17 -17.80 1.46 -7.12
C LEU A 17 -19.06 0.63 -6.82
N PRO A 18 -20.14 0.77 -7.61
CA PRO A 18 -21.33 -0.06 -7.48
C PRO A 18 -20.97 -1.56 -7.56
N PRO A 19 -21.69 -2.46 -6.87
CA PRO A 19 -21.32 -3.88 -6.76
C PRO A 19 -21.20 -4.60 -8.12
N GLU A 20 -22.07 -4.28 -9.09
CA GLU A 20 -21.99 -4.80 -10.47
C GLU A 20 -20.70 -4.38 -11.19
N VAL A 21 -20.24 -3.16 -10.90
CA VAL A 21 -19.01 -2.59 -11.47
C VAL A 21 -17.79 -3.30 -10.88
N ALA A 22 -17.78 -3.53 -9.57
CA ALA A 22 -16.71 -4.28 -8.92
C ALA A 22 -16.60 -5.73 -9.44
N ALA A 23 -17.73 -6.38 -9.74
CA ALA A 23 -17.78 -7.75 -10.26
C ALA A 23 -17.24 -7.85 -11.71
N LEU A 24 -17.67 -6.96 -12.61
CA LEU A 24 -17.15 -6.88 -13.99
C LEU A 24 -15.65 -6.52 -14.02
N MET A 25 -15.20 -5.65 -13.11
CA MET A 25 -13.78 -5.30 -12.98
C MET A 25 -12.90 -6.48 -12.54
N LYS A 26 -13.41 -7.35 -11.67
CA LYS A 26 -12.73 -8.59 -11.27
C LYS A 26 -12.65 -9.59 -12.42
N SER A 27 -13.75 -9.77 -13.15
CA SER A 27 -13.81 -10.64 -14.33
C SER A 27 -12.85 -10.21 -15.44
N ALA A 28 -12.81 -8.92 -15.81
CA ALA A 28 -11.91 -8.40 -16.86
C ALA A 28 -10.42 -8.45 -16.48
N ALA A 29 -10.09 -8.50 -15.19
CA ALA A 29 -8.73 -8.63 -14.69
C ALA A 29 -8.27 -10.10 -14.54
N GLY A 30 -9.10 -11.07 -14.94
CA GLY A 30 -8.84 -12.50 -14.72
C GLY A 30 -8.82 -12.88 -13.25
N MET A 31 -9.51 -12.11 -12.39
CA MET A 31 -9.70 -12.43 -10.98
C MET A 31 -10.94 -13.32 -10.88
N GLU A 32 -10.75 -14.56 -10.44
CA GLU A 32 -11.84 -15.49 -10.10
C GLU A 32 -12.83 -14.80 -9.14
N GLU A 33 -14.11 -15.18 -9.24
CA GLU A 33 -15.22 -14.68 -8.42
C GLU A 33 -14.82 -14.58 -6.94
N ASP A 34 -15.36 -13.58 -6.22
CA ASP A 34 -15.13 -13.37 -4.79
C ASP A 34 -15.62 -14.58 -3.96
N GLU A 35 -14.85 -15.66 -3.94
CA GLU A 35 -14.94 -16.67 -2.91
C GLU A 35 -14.64 -15.94 -1.60
N GLU A 36 -15.57 -15.98 -0.64
CA GLU A 36 -15.38 -15.32 0.64
C GLU A 36 -14.09 -15.84 1.28
N LEU A 37 -13.08 -14.97 1.36
CA LEU A 37 -11.82 -15.31 2.00
C LEU A 37 -12.10 -15.91 3.37
N THR A 38 -11.55 -17.10 3.58
CA THR A 38 -11.53 -17.75 4.88
C THR A 38 -10.97 -16.79 5.94
N LEU A 39 -11.40 -16.94 7.19
CA LEU A 39 -10.94 -16.11 8.30
C LEU A 39 -9.41 -16.05 8.36
N GLN A 40 -8.74 -17.17 8.10
CA GLN A 40 -7.29 -17.27 8.02
C GLN A 40 -6.68 -16.34 6.96
N GLN A 41 -7.21 -16.34 5.73
CA GLN A 41 -6.71 -15.49 4.66
C GLN A 41 -6.99 -14.00 4.93
N ARG A 42 -8.10 -13.68 5.59
CA ARG A 42 -8.39 -12.29 6.02
C ARG A 42 -7.39 -11.79 7.04
N ILE A 43 -7.08 -12.60 8.06
CA ILE A 43 -6.07 -12.24 9.08
C ILE A 43 -4.67 -12.17 8.46
N TRP A 44 -4.32 -13.11 7.58
CA TRP A 44 -3.05 -13.08 6.85
C TRP A 44 -2.89 -11.77 6.07
N ALA A 45 -3.91 -11.37 5.30
CA ALA A 45 -3.88 -10.11 4.54
C ALA A 45 -3.77 -8.88 5.47
N LEU A 46 -4.46 -8.90 6.62
CA LEU A 46 -4.43 -7.82 7.61
C LEU A 46 -3.03 -7.60 8.20
N VAL A 47 -2.28 -8.69 8.46
CA VAL A 47 -1.03 -8.63 9.22
C VAL A 47 0.22 -8.66 8.31
N ASP A 48 0.14 -9.25 7.13
CA ASP A 48 1.29 -9.35 6.20
C ASP A 48 1.42 -8.14 5.26
N ASP A 49 0.29 -7.60 4.76
CA ASP A 49 0.26 -6.47 3.83
C ASP A 49 -0.31 -5.19 4.49
N PRO A 50 0.53 -4.21 4.87
CA PRO A 50 0.10 -2.91 5.38
C PRO A 50 -0.85 -2.17 4.44
N GLY A 51 -0.79 -2.46 3.14
CA GLY A 51 -1.63 -1.89 2.10
C GLY A 51 -3.00 -2.54 1.98
N SER A 52 -3.37 -3.54 2.78
CA SER A 52 -4.59 -4.33 2.59
C SER A 52 -5.88 -3.72 3.16
N SER A 53 -5.82 -3.09 4.34
CA SER A 53 -6.97 -2.46 5.01
C SER A 53 -6.57 -1.23 5.83
N GLN A 54 -7.52 -0.42 6.30
CA GLN A 54 -7.22 0.71 7.19
C GLN A 54 -6.70 0.19 8.53
N TRP A 55 -7.25 -0.92 9.01
CA TRP A 55 -6.76 -1.64 10.18
C TRP A 55 -5.33 -2.17 10.00
N ALA A 56 -4.98 -2.65 8.80
CA ALA A 56 -3.60 -3.05 8.49
C ALA A 56 -2.63 -1.87 8.59
N GLN A 57 -3.05 -0.67 8.17
CA GLN A 57 -2.26 0.55 8.32
C GLN A 57 -2.08 0.95 9.77
N ILE A 58 -3.14 0.84 10.60
CA ILE A 58 -3.05 1.11 12.04
C ILE A 58 -2.08 0.14 12.70
N ILE A 59 -2.18 -1.16 12.42
CA ILE A 59 -1.24 -2.18 12.92
C ILE A 59 0.18 -1.88 12.46
N ALA A 60 0.38 -1.51 11.20
CA ALA A 60 1.70 -1.15 10.68
C ALA A 60 2.29 0.05 11.41
N VAL A 61 1.50 1.11 11.65
CA VAL A 61 1.95 2.28 12.42
C VAL A 61 2.27 1.90 13.86
N TRP A 62 1.45 1.06 14.50
CA TRP A 62 1.71 0.54 15.84
C TRP A 62 3.03 -0.23 15.93
N VAL A 63 3.27 -1.18 15.00
CA VAL A 63 4.52 -1.96 15.00
C VAL A 63 5.72 -1.06 14.71
N MET A 64 5.61 -0.09 13.79
CA MET A 64 6.68 0.88 13.55
C MET A 64 6.99 1.72 14.79
N ALA A 65 5.97 2.13 15.55
CA ALA A 65 6.16 2.84 16.81
C ALA A 65 6.88 1.96 17.86
N LEU A 66 6.52 0.68 17.97
CA LEU A 66 7.21 -0.27 18.85
C LEU A 66 8.67 -0.53 18.46
N ILE A 67 8.97 -0.58 17.16
CA ILE A 67 10.37 -0.67 16.68
C ILE A 67 11.14 0.58 17.11
N GLY A 68 10.56 1.78 16.90
CA GLY A 68 11.18 3.04 17.34
C GLY A 68 11.41 3.09 18.85
N LEU A 69 10.42 2.66 19.63
CA LEU A 69 10.53 2.55 21.09
C LEU A 69 11.65 1.58 21.48
N SER A 70 11.67 0.36 20.92
CA SER A 70 12.69 -0.65 21.24
C SER A 70 14.11 -0.21 20.86
N CYS A 71 14.28 0.47 19.73
CA CYS A 71 15.58 1.04 19.34
C CYS A 71 15.99 2.17 20.28
N THR A 72 15.05 3.03 20.68
CA THR A 72 15.32 4.14 21.60
C THR A 72 15.73 3.60 22.97
N THR A 73 15.02 2.61 23.52
CA THR A 73 15.41 1.99 24.79
C THR A 73 16.78 1.32 24.70
N PHE A 74 17.07 0.60 23.60
CA PHE A 74 18.38 -0.01 23.38
C PHE A 74 19.53 1.01 23.40
N VAL A 75 19.33 2.19 22.80
CA VAL A 75 20.34 3.26 22.84
C VAL A 75 20.41 3.88 24.24
N LEU A 76 19.28 4.20 24.87
CA LEU A 76 19.24 4.84 26.19
C LEU A 76 19.85 3.97 27.30
N GLU A 77 19.70 2.65 27.23
CA GLU A 77 20.29 1.70 28.18
C GLU A 77 21.83 1.77 28.21
N THR A 78 22.46 2.20 27.11
CA THR A 78 23.92 2.36 27.04
C THR A 78 24.44 3.63 27.72
N LEU A 79 23.57 4.59 28.06
CA LEU A 79 23.98 5.84 28.67
C LEU A 79 24.36 5.62 30.15
N PRO A 80 25.51 6.16 30.62
CA PRO A 80 25.96 6.00 32.00
C PRO A 80 24.96 6.47 33.06
N GLN A 81 24.16 7.48 32.72
CA GLN A 81 23.14 8.09 33.59
C GLN A 81 21.99 7.13 33.90
N PHE A 82 21.68 6.19 32.99
CA PHE A 82 20.57 5.24 33.12
C PHE A 82 21.03 3.84 33.54
N HIS A 83 22.35 3.59 33.59
CA HIS A 83 22.94 2.29 33.88
C HIS A 83 22.66 1.74 35.29
N ARG A 84 22.38 2.60 36.29
CA ARG A 84 22.23 2.18 37.70
C ARG A 84 20.85 2.36 38.32
N GLN A 85 19.93 3.11 37.71
CA GLN A 85 18.80 3.66 38.46
C GLN A 85 17.42 3.08 38.12
N GLN A 86 17.24 2.34 37.01
CA GLN A 86 15.91 1.84 36.59
C GLN A 86 15.93 0.51 35.77
N SER A 87 16.70 -0.52 36.15
CA SER A 87 16.76 -1.79 35.38
C SER A 87 15.38 -2.39 35.06
N GLY A 88 14.49 -2.46 36.04
CA GLY A 88 13.16 -3.05 35.86
C GLY A 88 12.24 -2.34 34.88
N VAL A 89 12.43 -1.02 34.63
CA VAL A 89 11.62 -0.29 33.64
C VAL A 89 12.06 -0.66 32.23
N TRP A 90 13.36 -0.76 31.99
CA TRP A 90 13.92 -1.18 30.70
C TRP A 90 13.53 -2.61 30.37
N ASP A 91 13.64 -3.52 31.33
CA ASP A 91 13.21 -4.92 31.19
C ASP A 91 11.71 -5.03 30.90
N ALA A 92 10.87 -4.20 31.54
CA ALA A 92 9.44 -4.18 31.30
C ALA A 92 9.10 -3.68 29.87
N ILE A 93 9.74 -2.60 29.40
CA ILE A 93 9.53 -2.08 28.05
C ILE A 93 10.01 -3.09 27.01
N GLU A 94 11.17 -3.70 27.21
CA GLU A 94 11.68 -4.74 26.32
C GLU A 94 10.73 -5.93 26.26
N THR A 95 10.33 -6.45 27.42
CA THR A 95 9.39 -7.58 27.51
C THR A 95 8.08 -7.25 26.79
N PHE A 96 7.54 -6.04 26.98
CA PHE A 96 6.34 -5.57 26.29
C PHE A 96 6.53 -5.54 24.76
N CYS A 97 7.64 -4.99 24.26
CA CYS A 97 7.94 -4.95 22.83
C CYS A 97 8.09 -6.36 22.24
N ILE A 98 8.79 -7.24 22.95
CA ILE A 98 9.03 -8.62 22.52
C ILE A 98 7.73 -9.42 22.48
N ILE A 99 6.86 -9.30 23.48
CA ILE A 99 5.54 -9.94 23.46
C ILE A 99 4.76 -9.50 22.22
N ASN A 100 4.74 -8.20 21.90
CA ASN A 100 4.05 -7.69 20.71
C ASN A 100 4.66 -8.26 19.41
N PHE A 101 5.99 -8.27 19.28
CA PHE A 101 6.66 -8.82 18.09
C PHE A 101 6.49 -10.33 17.96
N THR A 102 6.47 -11.06 19.07
CA THR A 102 6.18 -12.50 19.08
C THR A 102 4.75 -12.75 18.63
N LEU A 103 3.76 -12.02 19.18
CA LEU A 103 2.36 -12.14 18.77
C LEU A 103 2.19 -11.84 17.28
N GLU A 104 2.84 -10.80 16.78
CA GLU A 104 2.88 -10.43 15.37
C GLU A 104 3.45 -11.58 14.51
N TYR A 105 4.61 -12.14 14.89
CA TYR A 105 5.27 -13.22 14.16
C TYR A 105 4.47 -14.52 14.19
N VAL A 106 3.96 -14.92 15.37
CA VAL A 106 3.16 -16.14 15.55
C VAL A 106 1.86 -16.04 14.78
N THR A 107 1.17 -14.88 14.81
CA THR A 107 -0.06 -14.68 14.04
C THR A 107 0.20 -14.86 12.55
N ARG A 108 1.30 -14.31 12.02
CA ARG A 108 1.70 -14.53 10.63
C ARG A 108 2.03 -15.99 10.37
N LEU A 109 2.83 -16.64 11.22
CA LEU A 109 3.20 -18.04 11.06
C LEU A 109 1.98 -18.97 11.05
N VAL A 110 1.00 -18.74 11.92
CA VAL A 110 -0.24 -19.55 11.98
C VAL A 110 -1.13 -19.28 10.78
N THR A 111 -1.25 -18.02 10.34
CA THR A 111 -2.16 -17.64 9.24
C THR A 111 -1.56 -17.79 7.85
N CYS A 112 -0.25 -17.97 7.70
CA CYS A 112 0.39 -18.09 6.40
C CYS A 112 -0.09 -19.33 5.63
N PRO A 113 -0.22 -19.24 4.29
CA PRO A 113 -0.70 -20.34 3.45
C PRO A 113 0.29 -21.51 3.41
N GLU A 114 1.59 -21.23 3.37
CA GLU A 114 2.65 -22.24 3.32
C GLU A 114 3.73 -21.94 4.35
N LYS A 115 4.04 -22.90 5.23
CA LYS A 115 4.93 -22.67 6.40
C LYS A 115 6.41 -22.63 6.01
N ILE A 116 6.86 -23.56 5.15
CA ILE A 116 8.27 -23.67 4.76
C ILE A 116 8.74 -22.44 3.97
N PRO A 117 8.02 -21.95 2.94
CA PRO A 117 8.40 -20.74 2.23
C PRO A 117 8.38 -19.51 3.13
N PHE A 118 7.42 -19.46 4.07
CA PHE A 118 7.36 -18.40 5.07
C PHE A 118 8.63 -18.37 5.92
N LEU A 119 9.03 -19.50 6.52
CA LEU A 119 10.22 -19.57 7.38
C LEU A 119 11.52 -19.24 6.62
N LYS A 120 11.61 -19.54 5.32
CA LYS A 120 12.77 -19.22 4.48
C LYS A 120 12.79 -17.78 3.95
N GLY A 121 11.72 -17.01 4.13
CA GLY A 121 11.62 -15.64 3.63
C GLY A 121 12.50 -14.67 4.41
N VAL A 122 13.30 -13.84 3.71
CA VAL A 122 14.25 -12.88 4.33
C VAL A 122 13.58 -11.97 5.37
N LEU A 123 12.40 -11.43 5.07
CA LEU A 123 11.67 -10.56 6.00
C LEU A 123 11.19 -11.31 7.26
N ASN A 124 10.85 -12.60 7.13
CA ASN A 124 10.41 -13.42 8.25
C ASN A 124 11.61 -13.88 9.11
N ILE A 125 12.78 -14.10 8.49
CA ILE A 125 14.04 -14.33 9.22
C ILE A 125 14.39 -13.10 10.05
N ILE A 126 14.28 -11.90 9.50
CA ILE A 126 14.49 -10.64 10.25
C ILE A 126 13.51 -10.55 11.43
N ASP A 127 12.23 -10.87 11.22
CA ASP A 127 11.23 -10.90 12.29
C ASP A 127 11.60 -11.91 13.41
N LEU A 128 12.15 -13.06 13.06
CA LEU A 128 12.62 -14.07 14.02
C LEU A 128 13.88 -13.62 14.78
N VAL A 129 14.88 -13.10 14.07
CA VAL A 129 16.12 -12.57 14.68
C VAL A 129 15.82 -11.40 15.62
N ALA A 130 14.79 -10.62 15.35
CA ALA A 130 14.37 -9.50 16.19
C ALA A 130 13.85 -9.95 17.58
N ILE A 131 13.20 -11.11 17.68
CA ILE A 131 12.67 -11.64 18.95
C ILE A 131 13.64 -12.62 19.63
N ALA A 132 14.52 -13.25 18.88
CA ALA A 132 15.42 -14.30 19.36
C ALA A 132 16.28 -13.91 20.58
N PRO A 133 16.88 -12.70 20.69
CA PRO A 133 17.76 -12.36 21.81
C PRO A 133 17.15 -12.58 23.18
N TRP A 134 15.89 -12.18 23.37
CA TRP A 134 15.19 -12.30 24.65
C TRP A 134 14.96 -13.76 25.02
N TYR A 135 14.53 -14.59 24.07
CA TYR A 135 14.34 -16.03 24.30
C TYR A 135 15.65 -16.77 24.54
N ILE A 136 16.73 -16.37 23.86
CA ILE A 136 18.07 -16.94 24.07
C ILE A 136 18.57 -16.58 25.47
N GLU A 137 18.45 -15.32 25.90
CA GLU A 137 18.82 -14.90 27.25
C GLU A 137 17.99 -15.60 28.32
N LEU A 138 16.68 -15.77 28.10
CA LEU A 138 15.81 -16.52 29.00
C LEU A 138 16.19 -18.00 29.08
N ALA A 139 16.61 -18.62 27.97
CA ALA A 139 17.02 -20.01 27.94
C ALA A 139 18.41 -20.25 28.55
N LEU A 140 19.28 -19.23 28.52
CA LEU A 140 20.64 -19.27 29.06
C LEU A 140 20.75 -18.74 30.50
N SER A 141 19.68 -18.18 31.06
CA SER A 141 19.66 -17.72 32.44
C SER A 141 19.37 -18.90 33.38
N GLU A 142 20.41 -19.39 34.03
CA GLU A 142 20.29 -20.38 35.10
C GLU A 142 19.76 -19.70 36.39
N PRO A 143 18.81 -20.32 37.12
CA PRO A 143 18.33 -19.76 38.38
C PRO A 143 19.44 -19.82 39.44
N GLY A 144 20.06 -18.67 39.71
CA GLY A 144 21.03 -18.48 40.80
C GLY A 144 22.44 -18.10 40.38
N ASP A 145 22.73 -17.91 39.09
CA ASP A 145 24.03 -17.44 38.62
C ASP A 145 23.91 -16.04 37.98
N ASP A 146 24.25 -15.01 38.76
CA ASP A 146 24.37 -13.60 38.31
C ASP A 146 25.60 -13.38 37.40
N SER A 147 26.06 -14.42 36.71
CA SER A 147 27.17 -14.36 35.76
C SER A 147 26.73 -13.79 34.39
N GLY A 148 25.98 -12.70 34.42
CA GLY A 148 25.56 -11.88 33.27
C GLY A 148 26.72 -11.17 32.52
N SER A 149 27.94 -11.68 32.65
CA SER A 149 29.19 -11.12 32.14
C SER A 149 29.86 -11.99 31.06
N SER A 150 29.26 -13.12 30.69
CA SER A 150 29.80 -13.93 29.60
C SER A 150 29.81 -13.13 28.28
N ALA A 151 30.87 -13.29 27.48
CA ALA A 151 30.94 -12.65 26.16
C ALA A 151 29.73 -13.01 25.27
N VAL A 152 29.09 -14.14 25.54
CA VAL A 152 27.87 -14.61 24.86
C VAL A 152 26.71 -13.65 25.10
N PHE A 153 26.45 -13.23 26.34
CA PHE A 153 25.38 -12.26 26.63
C PHE A 153 25.61 -10.91 25.95
N ARG A 154 26.88 -10.46 25.84
CA ARG A 154 27.20 -9.23 25.09
C ARG A 154 26.86 -9.36 23.61
N VAL A 155 27.20 -10.49 22.99
CA VAL A 155 26.88 -10.74 21.57
C VAL A 155 25.37 -10.84 21.36
N VAL A 156 24.64 -11.52 22.25
CA VAL A 156 23.18 -11.64 22.15
C VAL A 156 22.48 -10.28 22.27
N ARG A 157 22.97 -9.39 23.16
CA ARG A 157 22.49 -8.00 23.23
C ARG A 157 22.74 -7.23 21.93
N LEU A 158 23.88 -7.41 21.26
CA LEU A 158 24.12 -6.79 19.96
C LEU A 158 23.12 -7.24 18.90
N VAL A 159 22.66 -8.48 18.95
CA VAL A 159 21.65 -8.99 18.00
C VAL A 159 20.32 -8.21 18.12
N ARG A 160 20.02 -7.60 19.27
CA ARG A 160 18.83 -6.74 19.44
C ARG A 160 18.83 -5.55 18.46
N VAL A 161 19.99 -5.08 17.99
CA VAL A 161 20.08 -4.00 17.00
C VAL A 161 19.39 -4.38 15.69
N PHE A 162 19.35 -5.68 15.34
CA PHE A 162 18.71 -6.13 14.10
C PHE A 162 17.19 -5.90 14.09
N ARG A 163 16.56 -5.64 15.25
CA ARG A 163 15.15 -5.23 15.33
C ARG A 163 14.85 -4.02 14.44
N VAL A 164 15.83 -3.12 14.23
CA VAL A 164 15.69 -1.97 13.32
C VAL A 164 15.34 -2.40 11.90
N PHE A 165 15.81 -3.56 11.44
CA PHE A 165 15.54 -4.04 10.09
C PHE A 165 14.11 -4.54 9.90
N LYS A 166 13.32 -4.79 10.96
CA LYS A 166 11.87 -5.06 10.82
C LYS A 166 11.15 -3.93 10.09
N ILE A 167 11.68 -2.71 10.16
CA ILE A 167 11.14 -1.54 9.46
C ILE A 167 11.07 -1.74 7.93
N SER A 168 11.92 -2.61 7.38
CA SER A 168 11.96 -2.94 5.95
C SER A 168 10.66 -3.54 5.41
N ARG A 169 9.85 -4.19 6.26
CA ARG A 169 8.54 -4.71 5.87
C ARG A 169 7.55 -3.59 5.57
N TYR A 170 7.56 -2.57 6.41
CA TYR A 170 6.59 -1.47 6.44
C TYR A 170 6.98 -0.32 5.50
N LEU A 171 8.28 -0.08 5.35
CA LEU A 171 8.80 0.98 4.51
C LEU A 171 9.17 0.46 3.13
N SER A 172 8.33 0.76 2.15
CA SER A 172 8.53 0.30 0.77
C SER A 172 9.83 0.81 0.16
N TRP A 173 10.33 1.98 0.55
CA TRP A 173 11.60 2.53 0.04
C TRP A 173 12.82 1.72 0.45
N VAL A 174 12.80 1.02 1.60
CA VAL A 174 13.90 0.16 2.03
C VAL A 174 14.06 -1.03 1.06
N LYS A 175 12.94 -1.60 0.59
CA LYS A 175 12.96 -2.68 -0.42
C LYS A 175 13.50 -2.19 -1.76
N ILE A 176 13.12 -0.97 -2.17
CA ILE A 176 13.61 -0.32 -3.39
C ILE A 176 15.11 -0.07 -3.29
N PHE A 177 15.56 0.49 -2.17
CA PHE A 177 16.97 0.71 -1.90
C PHE A 177 17.77 -0.60 -1.91
N ALA A 178 17.28 -1.65 -1.25
CA ALA A 178 17.93 -2.97 -1.25
C ALA A 178 18.02 -3.56 -2.67
N SER A 179 16.97 -3.41 -3.49
CA SER A 179 16.99 -3.85 -4.88
C SER A 179 17.98 -3.04 -5.73
N ALA A 180 18.00 -1.72 -5.58
CA ALA A 180 18.95 -0.85 -6.29
C ALA A 180 20.41 -1.16 -5.90
N MET A 181 20.65 -1.45 -4.63
CA MET A 181 21.96 -1.91 -4.12
C MET A 181 22.35 -3.26 -4.71
N TYR A 182 21.41 -4.21 -4.79
CA TYR A 182 21.65 -5.51 -5.41
C TYR A 182 21.97 -5.38 -6.91
N GLN A 183 21.23 -4.55 -7.65
CA GLN A 183 21.52 -4.26 -9.06
C GLN A 183 22.86 -3.53 -9.23
N SER A 184 23.30 -2.78 -8.21
CA SER A 184 24.58 -2.07 -8.20
C SER A 184 25.71 -2.83 -7.50
N ALA A 185 25.51 -4.12 -7.16
CA ALA A 185 26.48 -4.90 -6.42
C ALA A 185 27.79 -5.11 -7.18
N GLN A 186 27.74 -5.27 -8.51
CA GLN A 186 28.93 -5.42 -9.35
C GLN A 186 29.77 -4.12 -9.37
N PRO A 187 29.22 -2.93 -9.70
CA PRO A 187 29.94 -1.66 -9.57
C PRO A 187 30.50 -1.40 -8.17
N LEU A 188 29.73 -1.72 -7.12
CA LEU A 188 30.17 -1.57 -5.73
C LEU A 188 31.32 -2.53 -5.40
N GLY A 189 31.27 -3.77 -5.87
CA GLY A 189 32.36 -4.73 -5.72
C GLY A 189 33.63 -4.26 -6.44
N MET A 190 33.50 -3.71 -7.65
CA MET A 190 34.61 -3.12 -8.40
C MET A 190 35.22 -1.92 -7.66
N LEU A 191 34.40 -1.06 -7.04
CA LEU A 191 34.86 0.04 -6.19
C LEU A 191 35.75 -0.48 -5.06
N LEU A 192 35.24 -1.43 -4.29
CA LEU A 192 35.95 -1.99 -3.13
C LEU A 192 37.25 -2.67 -3.56
N PHE A 193 37.24 -3.35 -4.71
CA PHE A 193 38.43 -3.97 -5.28
C PHE A 193 39.51 -2.93 -5.66
N ILE A 194 39.13 -1.87 -6.38
CA ILE A 194 40.06 -0.79 -6.76
C ILE A 194 40.57 -0.05 -5.50
N MET A 195 39.69 0.22 -4.54
CA MET A 195 40.06 0.83 -3.25
C MET A 195 41.02 -0.05 -2.45
N ALA A 196 40.85 -1.37 -2.46
CA ALA A 196 41.77 -2.29 -1.79
C ALA A 196 43.17 -2.26 -2.42
N ILE A 197 43.25 -2.29 -3.77
CA ILE A 197 44.52 -2.15 -4.49
C ILE A 197 45.16 -0.80 -4.20
N GLY A 198 44.40 0.29 -4.29
CA GLY A 198 44.86 1.64 -3.99
C GLY A 198 45.38 1.76 -2.56
N THR A 199 44.68 1.16 -1.59
CA THR A 199 45.10 1.10 -0.20
C THR A 199 46.44 0.41 -0.05
N ILE A 200 46.64 -0.75 -0.67
CA ILE A 200 47.92 -1.47 -0.60
C ILE A 200 49.04 -0.63 -1.22
N VAL A 201 48.82 -0.04 -2.40
CA VAL A 201 49.85 0.72 -3.14
C VAL A 201 50.23 2.01 -2.41
N PHE A 202 49.26 2.85 -2.06
CA PHE A 202 49.52 4.14 -1.43
C PHE A 202 49.99 3.99 0.03
N SER A 203 49.49 2.97 0.76
CA SER A 203 50.00 2.68 2.10
C SER A 203 51.44 2.18 2.09
N SER A 204 51.82 1.40 1.07
CA SER A 204 53.23 1.01 0.88
C SER A 204 54.09 2.22 0.54
N ALA A 205 53.63 3.08 -0.39
CA ALA A 205 54.35 4.29 -0.79
C ALA A 205 54.56 5.25 0.39
N ILE A 206 53.51 5.52 1.18
CA ILE A 206 53.61 6.43 2.32
C ILE A 206 54.47 5.84 3.43
N PHE A 207 54.38 4.53 3.68
CA PHE A 207 55.24 3.85 4.66
C PHE A 207 56.71 4.06 4.32
N TYR A 208 57.14 3.79 3.08
CA TYR A 208 58.53 3.99 2.71
C TYR A 208 58.96 5.47 2.65
N ALA A 209 58.02 6.40 2.46
CA ALA A 209 58.29 7.83 2.47
C ALA A 209 58.37 8.45 3.88
N GLU A 210 57.62 7.90 4.85
CA GLU A 210 57.39 8.54 6.16
C GLU A 210 57.80 7.70 7.38
N ARG A 211 58.22 6.43 7.21
CA ARG A 211 58.66 5.59 8.34
C ARG A 211 59.82 6.22 9.13
N GLY A 212 60.75 6.91 8.46
CA GLY A 212 61.96 7.41 9.10
C GLY A 212 62.97 6.29 9.42
N THR A 213 63.52 6.29 10.63
CA THR A 213 64.59 5.38 11.06
C THR A 213 64.11 4.40 12.13
N TRP A 214 64.63 3.17 12.12
CA TRP A 214 64.27 2.16 13.11
C TRP A 214 65.04 2.39 14.42
N SER A 215 64.32 2.38 15.55
CA SER A 215 64.91 2.46 16.89
C SER A 215 64.85 1.09 17.57
N ASP A 216 66.00 0.46 17.78
CA ASP A 216 66.09 -0.82 18.51
C ASP A 216 65.72 -0.69 20.00
N ALA A 217 65.80 0.51 20.57
CA ALA A 217 65.49 0.74 21.98
C ALA A 217 63.98 0.80 22.26
N GLU A 218 63.21 1.32 21.31
CA GLU A 218 61.75 1.49 21.45
C GLU A 218 60.94 0.53 20.57
N GLU A 219 61.62 -0.28 19.74
CA GLU A 219 61.02 -1.21 18.77
C GLU A 219 60.00 -0.55 17.82
N VAL A 220 60.25 0.72 17.47
CA VAL A 220 59.39 1.52 16.59
C VAL A 220 60.21 2.31 15.57
N TRP A 221 59.54 2.66 14.47
CA TRP A 221 60.02 3.63 13.51
C TRP A 221 59.87 5.06 14.06
N LEU A 222 60.96 5.81 14.10
CA LEU A 222 61.03 7.21 14.55
C LEU A 222 61.22 8.16 13.37
N ARG A 223 60.53 9.29 13.43
CA ARG A 223 60.75 10.43 12.54
C ARG A 223 62.04 11.16 12.88
N ASP A 224 62.45 12.07 11.99
CA ASP A 224 63.65 12.89 12.16
C ASP A 224 63.60 13.82 13.40
N ASP A 225 62.40 14.08 13.93
CA ASP A 225 62.17 14.87 15.16
C ASP A 225 62.20 14.02 16.45
N GLY A 226 62.46 12.72 16.34
CA GLY A 226 62.49 11.77 17.45
C GLY A 226 61.12 11.29 17.92
N THR A 227 60.03 11.66 17.25
CA THR A 227 58.68 11.16 17.56
C THR A 227 58.40 9.84 16.86
N ALA A 228 57.56 8.98 17.46
CA ALA A 228 57.11 7.76 16.82
C ALA A 228 56.33 8.06 15.53
N SER A 229 56.76 7.49 14.41
CA SER A 229 56.06 7.64 13.14
C SER A 229 54.69 6.94 13.23
N PRO A 230 53.59 7.54 12.77
CA PRO A 230 52.32 6.82 12.68
C PRO A 230 52.39 5.66 11.67
N TYR A 231 53.35 5.71 10.75
CA TYR A 231 53.56 4.73 9.69
C TYR A 231 54.48 3.59 10.15
N GLN A 232 54.09 2.85 11.20
CA GLN A 232 54.88 1.75 11.78
C GLN A 232 54.94 0.49 10.91
N SER A 233 53.89 0.27 10.11
CA SER A 233 53.81 -0.85 9.17
C SER A 233 52.90 -0.49 8.00
N ILE A 234 52.98 -1.25 6.91
CA ILE A 234 52.07 -1.07 5.76
C ILE A 234 50.59 -1.25 6.20
N PRO A 235 50.22 -2.28 6.99
CA PRO A 235 48.85 -2.39 7.51
C PRO A 235 48.44 -1.26 8.44
N ALA A 236 49.34 -0.75 9.30
CA ALA A 236 49.03 0.42 10.13
C ALA A 236 48.72 1.66 9.25
N SER A 237 49.44 1.79 8.13
CA SER A 237 49.24 2.86 7.15
C SER A 237 47.91 2.74 6.37
N PHE A 238 47.23 1.58 6.43
CA PHE A 238 45.92 1.40 5.79
C PHE A 238 44.88 2.36 6.37
N TRP A 239 44.92 2.63 7.68
CA TRP A 239 43.99 3.55 8.33
C TRP A 239 44.06 4.94 7.67
N TRP A 240 45.26 5.53 7.63
CA TRP A 240 45.51 6.81 6.95
C TRP A 240 45.07 6.79 5.49
N CYS A 241 45.42 5.73 4.74
CA CYS A 241 45.10 5.67 3.33
C CYS A 241 43.59 5.56 3.08
N ILE A 242 42.87 4.74 3.85
CA ILE A 242 41.42 4.57 3.71
C ILE A 242 40.71 5.89 4.03
N ILE A 243 41.03 6.56 5.14
CA ILE A 243 40.37 7.83 5.50
C ILE A 243 40.73 8.96 4.52
N THR A 244 41.92 8.94 3.92
CA THR A 244 42.35 9.93 2.92
C THR A 244 41.68 9.69 1.56
N MET A 245 41.68 8.45 1.07
CA MET A 245 41.00 8.10 -0.18
C MET A 245 39.48 8.27 -0.10
N THR A 246 38.90 8.08 1.09
CA THR A 246 37.47 8.31 1.34
C THR A 246 37.12 9.74 1.70
N THR A 247 38.08 10.68 1.65
CA THR A 247 37.89 12.11 1.93
C THR A 247 37.40 12.44 3.35
N VAL A 248 37.55 11.51 4.30
CA VAL A 248 37.19 11.71 5.72
C VAL A 248 38.25 12.57 6.41
N GLY A 249 39.52 12.18 6.33
CA GLY A 249 40.65 12.96 6.83
C GLY A 249 40.54 13.42 8.28
N TYR A 250 40.49 12.50 9.25
CA TYR A 250 40.45 12.85 10.68
C TYR A 250 41.63 13.73 11.13
N GLY A 251 42.80 13.58 10.50
CA GLY A 251 44.00 14.36 10.79
C GLY A 251 44.79 13.86 12.00
N ASP A 252 44.45 12.68 12.50
CA ASP A 252 45.20 11.92 13.50
C ASP A 252 46.56 11.45 12.97
N ASP A 253 46.57 10.90 11.77
CA ASP A 253 47.80 10.56 11.03
C ASP A 253 47.96 11.47 9.81
N TYR A 254 49.16 12.01 9.59
CA TYR A 254 49.46 12.80 8.40
C TYR A 254 50.95 12.79 8.06
N PRO A 255 51.30 12.89 6.76
CA PRO A 255 52.68 12.91 6.34
C PRO A 255 53.31 14.30 6.52
N VAL A 256 54.56 14.30 6.98
CA VAL A 256 55.32 15.52 7.27
C VAL A 256 56.39 15.81 6.21
N THR A 257 56.92 14.76 5.58
CA THR A 257 57.97 14.88 4.56
C THR A 257 57.43 15.45 3.26
N VAL A 258 58.30 16.06 2.46
CA VAL A 258 57.92 16.62 1.15
C VAL A 258 57.41 15.51 0.21
N THR A 259 58.10 14.37 0.19
CA THR A 259 57.72 13.21 -0.61
C THR A 259 56.39 12.62 -0.16
N GLY A 260 56.18 12.47 1.16
CA GLY A 260 54.92 11.98 1.70
C GLY A 260 53.75 12.93 1.44
N LYS A 261 53.96 14.25 1.49
CA LYS A 261 52.94 15.24 1.09
C LYS A 261 52.58 15.15 -0.39
N LEU A 262 53.55 14.91 -1.27
CA LEU A 262 53.28 14.66 -2.70
C LEU A 262 52.46 13.38 -2.90
N ILE A 263 52.84 12.29 -2.21
CA ILE A 263 52.09 11.03 -2.24
C ILE A 263 50.66 11.27 -1.74
N ALA A 264 50.49 11.97 -0.61
CA ALA A 264 49.18 12.30 -0.06
C ALA A 264 48.30 13.07 -1.04
N ALA A 265 48.85 14.07 -1.74
CA ALA A 265 48.12 14.83 -2.75
C ALA A 265 47.63 13.94 -3.90
N VAL A 266 48.47 13.01 -4.36
CA VAL A 266 48.09 12.04 -5.40
C VAL A 266 47.05 11.04 -4.87
N THR A 267 47.23 10.54 -3.64
CA THR A 267 46.28 9.63 -2.98
C THR A 267 44.90 10.26 -2.81
N SER A 268 44.84 11.52 -2.37
CA SER A 268 43.57 12.24 -2.22
C SER A 268 42.87 12.48 -3.56
N LEU A 269 43.62 12.85 -4.60
CA LEU A 269 43.06 13.05 -5.94
C LEU A 269 42.52 11.73 -6.53
N CYS A 270 43.30 10.65 -6.39
CA CYS A 270 42.92 9.32 -6.83
C CYS A 270 41.65 8.84 -6.09
N GLY A 271 41.56 9.04 -4.78
CA GLY A 271 40.40 8.69 -3.98
C GLY A 271 39.10 9.32 -4.48
N ILE A 272 39.12 10.64 -4.76
CA ILE A 272 37.97 11.37 -5.30
C ILE A 272 37.52 10.78 -6.64
N LEU A 273 38.47 10.50 -7.55
CA LEU A 273 38.18 9.93 -8.86
C LEU A 273 37.59 8.50 -8.75
N VAL A 274 38.14 7.68 -7.85
CA VAL A 274 37.69 6.30 -7.62
C VAL A 274 36.28 6.27 -7.03
N LEU A 275 35.95 7.17 -6.10
CA LEU A 275 34.61 7.25 -5.51
C LEU A 275 33.56 7.80 -6.47
N ALA A 276 33.92 8.69 -7.40
CA ALA A 276 32.96 9.32 -8.30
C ALA A 276 32.25 8.33 -9.24
N ILE A 277 32.96 7.31 -9.74
CA ILE A 277 32.43 6.37 -10.74
C ILE A 277 31.25 5.55 -10.15
N PRO A 278 31.40 4.86 -9.02
CA PRO A 278 30.35 3.97 -8.51
C PRO A 278 29.20 4.76 -7.90
N ILE A 279 29.45 5.93 -7.30
CA ILE A 279 28.38 6.84 -6.86
C ILE A 279 27.48 7.21 -8.03
N THR A 280 28.07 7.53 -9.19
CA THR A 280 27.32 7.85 -10.41
C THR A 280 26.52 6.64 -10.89
N VAL A 281 27.13 5.45 -10.95
CA VAL A 281 26.45 4.22 -11.40
C VAL A 281 25.31 3.80 -10.45
N ILE A 282 25.52 3.88 -9.13
CA ILE A 282 24.47 3.61 -8.14
C ILE A 282 23.32 4.60 -8.30
N SER A 283 23.63 5.88 -8.52
CA SER A 283 22.63 6.92 -8.74
C SER A 283 21.81 6.67 -10.01
N THR A 284 22.45 6.31 -11.13
CA THR A 284 21.74 5.99 -12.38
C THR A 284 20.86 4.76 -12.22
N ASN A 285 21.37 3.68 -11.61
CA ASN A 285 20.60 2.45 -11.37
C ASN A 285 19.41 2.70 -10.44
N PHE A 286 19.60 3.48 -9.38
CA PHE A 286 18.52 3.86 -8.47
C PHE A 286 17.45 4.68 -9.19
N ASN A 287 17.86 5.63 -10.05
CA ASN A 287 16.94 6.44 -10.83
C ASN A 287 16.16 5.57 -11.84
N GLU A 288 16.80 4.62 -12.51
CA GLU A 288 16.12 3.68 -13.40
C GLU A 288 15.07 2.83 -12.66
N GLU A 289 15.42 2.25 -11.51
CA GLU A 289 14.49 1.44 -10.72
C GLU A 289 13.33 2.28 -10.18
N TYR A 290 13.61 3.50 -9.74
CA TYR A 290 12.59 4.47 -9.33
C TYR A 290 11.64 4.82 -10.48
N MET A 291 12.16 5.07 -11.68
CA MET A 291 11.34 5.39 -12.86
C MET A 291 10.52 4.19 -13.34
N LYS A 292 11.04 2.96 -13.28
CA LYS A 292 10.27 1.74 -13.56
C LYS A 292 9.05 1.65 -12.63
N LEU A 293 9.23 1.87 -11.33
CA LEU A 293 8.14 1.84 -10.35
C LEU A 293 7.14 2.98 -10.58
N LYS A 294 7.62 4.19 -10.91
CA LYS A 294 6.76 5.33 -11.24
C LYS A 294 5.89 5.01 -12.47
N LYS A 295 6.48 4.48 -13.54
CA LYS A 295 5.77 4.08 -14.76
C LYS A 295 4.75 2.97 -14.50
N GLN A 296 5.08 1.99 -13.65
CA GLN A 296 4.13 0.95 -13.24
C GLN A 296 2.92 1.56 -12.52
N ARG A 297 3.15 2.47 -11.56
CA ARG A 297 2.07 3.17 -10.85
C ARG A 297 1.21 4.03 -11.79
N GLU A 298 1.84 4.71 -12.74
CA GLU A 298 1.13 5.51 -13.76
C GLU A 298 0.30 4.63 -14.69
N THR A 299 0.84 3.50 -15.15
CA THR A 299 0.13 2.55 -16.02
C THR A 299 -1.10 1.96 -15.31
N VAL A 300 -0.95 1.58 -14.03
CA VAL A 300 -2.06 1.10 -13.19
C VAL A 300 -3.12 2.20 -13.05
N ARG A 301 -2.72 3.43 -12.73
CA ARG A 301 -3.64 4.58 -12.65
C ARG A 301 -4.35 4.87 -13.97
N ALA A 302 -3.64 4.84 -15.10
CA ALA A 302 -4.21 5.11 -16.42
C ALA A 302 -5.26 4.05 -16.80
N ARG A 303 -4.93 2.75 -16.60
CA ARG A 303 -5.90 1.66 -16.79
C ARG A 303 -7.14 1.84 -15.91
N MET A 304 -6.93 2.23 -14.65
CA MET A 304 -8.01 2.47 -13.72
C MET A 304 -8.90 3.66 -14.12
N MET A 305 -8.32 4.74 -14.66
CA MET A 305 -9.08 5.88 -15.19
C MET A 305 -9.92 5.49 -16.40
N LEU A 306 -9.35 4.74 -17.35
CA LEU A 306 -10.08 4.24 -18.52
C LEU A 306 -11.26 3.35 -18.11
N LEU A 307 -11.04 2.49 -17.11
CA LEU A 307 -12.08 1.63 -16.56
C LEU A 307 -13.21 2.45 -15.92
N LYS A 308 -12.86 3.42 -15.06
CA LYS A 308 -13.85 4.35 -14.46
C LYS A 308 -14.64 5.10 -15.54
N GLN A 309 -13.99 5.49 -16.63
CA GLN A 309 -14.64 6.17 -17.75
C GLN A 309 -15.64 5.25 -18.46
N HIS A 310 -15.25 4.00 -18.75
CA HIS A 310 -16.16 2.99 -19.33
C HIS A 310 -17.41 2.79 -18.46
N PHE A 311 -17.26 2.66 -17.15
CA PHE A 311 -18.42 2.51 -16.26
C PHE A 311 -19.28 3.76 -16.16
N LYS A 312 -18.67 4.95 -16.17
CA LYS A 312 -19.43 6.21 -16.22
C LYS A 312 -20.25 6.31 -17.51
N GLN A 313 -19.68 5.91 -18.65
CA GLN A 313 -20.40 5.83 -19.92
C GLN A 313 -21.53 4.80 -19.87
N GLN A 314 -21.27 3.60 -19.34
CA GLN A 314 -22.30 2.56 -19.25
C GLN A 314 -23.47 2.98 -18.36
N LYS A 315 -23.20 3.61 -17.21
CA LYS A 315 -24.25 4.15 -16.33
C LYS A 315 -25.03 5.29 -16.99
N SER A 316 -24.35 6.16 -17.75
CA SER A 316 -25.00 7.23 -18.51
C SER A 316 -25.86 6.68 -19.66
N GLY A 317 -25.40 5.66 -20.36
CA GLY A 317 -26.16 4.99 -21.42
C GLY A 317 -27.39 4.28 -20.86
N LEU A 318 -27.25 3.60 -19.71
CA LEU A 318 -28.36 2.96 -19.02
C LEU A 318 -29.41 3.96 -18.54
N ALA A 319 -28.97 5.14 -18.06
CA ALA A 319 -29.87 6.23 -17.70
C ALA A 319 -30.61 6.79 -18.92
N ALA A 320 -29.92 7.00 -20.05
CA ALA A 320 -30.54 7.46 -21.29
C ALA A 320 -31.59 6.48 -21.83
N ILE A 321 -31.31 5.17 -21.79
CA ILE A 321 -32.26 4.13 -22.20
C ILE A 321 -33.48 4.12 -21.27
N ASN A 322 -33.29 4.27 -19.96
CA ASN A 322 -34.40 4.33 -19.01
C ASN A 322 -35.31 5.54 -19.26
N ASP A 323 -34.74 6.70 -19.59
CA ASP A 323 -35.49 7.90 -19.95
C ASP A 323 -36.26 7.71 -21.27
N GLU A 324 -35.67 7.06 -22.27
CA GLU A 324 -36.34 6.75 -23.55
C GLU A 324 -37.51 5.77 -23.38
N ILE A 325 -37.34 4.73 -22.54
CA ILE A 325 -38.42 3.81 -22.19
C ILE A 325 -39.56 4.53 -21.46
N GLN A 326 -39.23 5.41 -20.50
CA GLN A 326 -40.23 6.21 -19.80
C GLN A 326 -41.02 7.11 -20.76
N ASP A 327 -40.37 7.76 -21.73
CA ASP A 327 -41.04 8.59 -22.73
C ASP A 327 -41.94 7.74 -23.66
N LEU A 328 -41.45 6.59 -24.14
CA LEU A 328 -42.23 5.65 -24.95
C LEU A 328 -43.49 5.17 -24.22
N VAL A 329 -43.36 4.74 -22.96
CA VAL A 329 -44.49 4.30 -22.14
C VAL A 329 -45.49 5.45 -21.93
N SER A 330 -44.98 6.65 -21.66
CA SER A 330 -45.81 7.84 -21.45
C SER A 330 -46.59 8.22 -22.71
N ARG A 331 -45.96 8.15 -23.88
CA ARG A 331 -46.62 8.39 -25.18
C ARG A 331 -47.70 7.36 -25.45
N ASN A 332 -47.37 6.07 -25.33
CA ASN A 332 -48.32 5.00 -25.60
C ASN A 332 -49.52 5.04 -24.64
N THR A 333 -49.31 5.40 -23.38
CA THR A 333 -50.40 5.58 -22.41
C THR A 333 -51.27 6.79 -22.75
N ARG A 334 -50.66 7.89 -23.24
CA ARG A 334 -51.38 9.09 -23.65
C ARG A 334 -52.22 8.84 -24.91
N ASP A 335 -51.66 8.15 -25.89
CA ASP A 335 -52.37 7.80 -27.13
C ASP A 335 -53.55 6.86 -26.84
N MET A 336 -53.35 5.85 -25.99
CA MET A 336 -54.42 4.95 -25.56
C MET A 336 -55.52 5.67 -24.76
N MET A 337 -55.15 6.64 -23.91
CA MET A 337 -56.12 7.49 -23.19
C MET A 337 -56.91 8.40 -24.14
N ALA A 338 -56.26 8.93 -25.18
CA ALA A 338 -56.93 9.73 -26.21
C ALA A 338 -57.93 8.88 -27.01
N GLU A 339 -57.51 7.70 -27.50
CA GLU A 339 -58.41 6.77 -28.20
C GLU A 339 -59.59 6.35 -27.32
N MET A 340 -59.34 6.06 -26.03
CA MET A 340 -60.41 5.68 -25.11
C MET A 340 -61.36 6.85 -24.82
N SER A 341 -60.85 8.09 -24.75
CA SER A 341 -61.68 9.29 -24.63
C SER A 341 -62.57 9.47 -25.86
N ASP A 342 -62.03 9.33 -27.07
CA ASP A 342 -62.77 9.44 -28.32
C ASP A 342 -63.87 8.35 -28.40
N LEU A 343 -63.56 7.12 -28.00
CA LEU A 343 -64.52 6.01 -27.93
C LEU A 343 -65.67 6.29 -26.94
N VAL A 344 -65.34 6.86 -25.77
CA VAL A 344 -66.34 7.25 -24.76
C VAL A 344 -67.20 8.40 -25.27
N GLU A 345 -66.62 9.39 -25.95
CA GLU A 345 -67.38 10.48 -26.55
C GLU A 345 -68.32 9.98 -27.64
N MET A 346 -67.85 9.12 -28.55
CA MET A 346 -68.70 8.46 -29.54
C MET A 346 -69.85 7.68 -28.91
N SER A 347 -69.56 6.83 -27.91
CA SER A 347 -70.61 6.05 -27.23
C SER A 347 -71.61 6.95 -26.51
N ARG A 348 -71.15 8.07 -25.94
CA ARG A 348 -72.02 9.05 -25.31
C ARG A 348 -72.91 9.74 -26.34
N GLU A 349 -72.37 10.12 -27.50
CA GLU A 349 -73.14 10.70 -28.60
C GLU A 349 -74.20 9.73 -29.12
N GLU A 350 -73.83 8.47 -29.40
CA GLU A 350 -74.76 7.41 -29.80
C GLU A 350 -75.88 7.20 -28.78
N LEU A 351 -75.54 7.08 -27.48
CA LEU A 351 -76.51 6.89 -26.42
C LEU A 351 -77.44 8.11 -26.30
N THR A 352 -76.93 9.33 -26.43
CA THR A 352 -77.77 10.53 -26.42
C THR A 352 -78.71 10.59 -27.61
N ALA A 353 -78.28 10.15 -28.80
CA ALA A 353 -79.12 10.07 -29.99
C ALA A 353 -80.23 9.02 -29.81
N GLU A 354 -79.91 7.83 -29.29
CA GLU A 354 -80.92 6.80 -28.97
C GLU A 354 -81.94 7.30 -27.93
N ILE A 355 -81.48 7.96 -26.86
CA ILE A 355 -82.37 8.52 -25.83
C ILE A 355 -83.29 9.58 -26.46
N GLN A 356 -82.77 10.48 -27.29
CA GLN A 356 -83.58 11.49 -27.97
C GLN A 356 -84.64 10.87 -28.88
N GLU A 357 -84.30 9.81 -29.61
CA GLU A 357 -85.25 9.11 -30.47
C GLU A 357 -86.32 8.37 -29.66
N LEU A 358 -85.95 7.68 -28.57
CA LEU A 358 -86.90 7.06 -27.65
C LEU A 358 -87.88 8.08 -27.04
N VAL A 359 -87.37 9.25 -26.63
CA VAL A 359 -88.21 10.36 -26.13
C VAL A 359 -89.16 10.86 -27.22
N ARG A 360 -88.68 11.02 -28.46
CA ARG A 360 -89.50 11.44 -29.61
C ARG A 360 -90.62 10.44 -29.89
N ILE A 361 -90.31 9.15 -29.90
CA ILE A 361 -91.29 8.07 -30.07
C ILE A 361 -92.32 8.11 -28.95
N ALA A 362 -91.87 8.17 -27.68
CA ALA A 362 -92.76 8.23 -26.52
C ALA A 362 -93.69 9.45 -26.55
N TYR A 363 -93.17 10.62 -26.92
CA TYR A 363 -93.95 11.85 -27.05
C TYR A 363 -94.98 11.77 -28.17
N THR A 364 -94.59 11.24 -29.34
CA THR A 364 -95.48 11.04 -30.48
C THR A 364 -96.60 10.05 -30.13
N ARG A 365 -96.27 8.97 -29.42
CA ARG A 365 -97.25 7.98 -28.94
C ARG A 365 -98.22 8.59 -27.94
N ARG A 366 -97.74 9.44 -27.03
CA ARG A 366 -98.59 10.19 -26.08
C ARG A 366 -99.49 11.19 -26.78
N GLN A 367 -98.99 11.95 -27.75
CA GLN A 367 -99.79 12.85 -28.59
C GLN A 367 -100.87 12.10 -29.34
N LYS A 368 -100.55 10.92 -29.89
CA LYS A 368 -101.51 10.06 -30.57
C LYS A 368 -102.60 9.55 -29.62
N MET A 369 -102.23 9.10 -28.42
CA MET A 369 -103.20 8.72 -27.38
C MET A 369 -104.09 9.90 -26.93
N LEU A 370 -103.52 11.10 -26.80
CA LEU A 370 -104.30 12.31 -26.46
C LEU A 370 -105.23 12.72 -27.60
N ALA A 371 -104.79 12.60 -28.85
CA ALA A 371 -105.62 12.85 -30.03
C ALA A 371 -106.75 11.80 -30.16
N GLU A 372 -106.46 10.53 -29.90
CA GLU A 372 -107.47 9.45 -29.84
C GLU A 372 -108.46 9.67 -28.69
N ALA A 373 -108.00 10.13 -27.52
CA ALA A 373 -108.87 10.52 -26.40
C ALA A 373 -109.74 11.74 -26.74
N ALA A 374 -109.20 12.76 -27.42
CA ALA A 374 -109.96 13.93 -27.87
C ALA A 374 -110.99 13.58 -28.98
N LEU A 375 -110.66 12.64 -29.87
CA LEU A 375 -111.59 12.08 -30.85
C LEU A 375 -112.70 11.25 -30.19
N SER A 376 -112.39 10.55 -29.09
CA SER A 376 -113.39 9.86 -28.26
C SER A 376 -114.33 10.84 -27.54
N GLU A 377 -113.87 12.02 -27.15
CA GLU A 377 -114.72 13.10 -26.62
C GLU A 377 -115.56 13.78 -27.71
N ALA A 378 -115.02 13.96 -28.92
CA ALA A 378 -115.75 14.53 -30.06
C ALA A 378 -116.80 13.57 -30.67
N ALA A 379 -116.62 12.26 -30.54
CA ALA A 379 -117.62 11.25 -30.94
C ALA A 379 -118.72 11.02 -29.89
N GLY A 380 -118.62 11.67 -28.72
CA GLY A 380 -119.60 11.62 -27.63
C GLY A 380 -120.41 12.91 -27.50
N GLY A 381 -121.24 13.24 -28.49
CA GLY A 381 -122.22 14.34 -28.42
C GLY A 381 -123.60 13.91 -28.94
N PRO A 382 -124.71 14.33 -28.30
CA PRO A 382 -125.73 13.40 -27.79
C PRO A 382 -126.94 13.18 -28.70
N ARG A 383 -127.51 11.97 -28.65
CA ARG A 383 -128.83 11.62 -29.20
C ARG A 383 -129.91 12.53 -28.57
N ARG A 384 -130.66 13.23 -29.44
CA ARG A 384 -131.90 13.97 -29.12
C ARG A 384 -133.04 13.04 -28.72
N PRO A 385 -134.00 13.52 -27.91
CA PRO A 385 -135.38 13.01 -27.95
C PRO A 385 -136.42 14.12 -28.25
N GLY A 386 -137.28 13.86 -29.26
CA GLY A 386 -138.65 14.41 -29.51
C GLY A 386 -138.78 15.91 -29.90
N GLY A 387 -139.69 16.38 -30.76
CA GLY A 387 -140.87 15.84 -31.47
C GLY A 387 -141.95 16.94 -31.64
N GLY A 388 -142.51 17.13 -32.85
CA GLY A 388 -143.61 18.07 -33.24
C GLY A 388 -143.27 18.87 -34.51
N VAL A 389 -144.09 19.03 -35.56
CA VAL A 389 -145.52 18.78 -35.89
C VAL A 389 -145.59 18.20 -37.30
#